data_AF-A0A931L994-F1
#
_entry.id   AF-A0A931L994-F1
#
_cell.length_a   1.000
_cell.length_b   1.000
_cell.length_c   1.000
_cell.angle_alpha   90.00
_cell.angle_beta   90.00
_cell.angle_gamma   90.00
#
_symmetry.space_group_name_H-M   'P 1'
#
loop_
_entity.id
_entity.type
_entity.pdbx_description
1 polymer ?
#
loop_
_entity_poly.entity_id
_entity_poly.type
_entity_poly.pdbx_seq_one_letter_code
_entity_poly.pdbx_strand_id
1 'polypeptide(L)'
;MSDIVELESRISAALGRIRAGLAQVPVGTGSMAAPAPAAGTAELAALRARLEEERIANAQLEARVKALKDRQDERIAALEDAATQSKTQLALFDRDLQRLREANADLRDINGQLRDALAEGVADPGLINKAMRAELDALAALRAADAAEVDAVLEALRPILAEAT
;
A
#
# COMPACT_ATOMS: atom_id res chain seq x y z
N MET A 1 -7.96 -16.48 83.97
CA MET A 1 -8.41 -17.87 83.67
C MET A 1 -9.68 -17.90 82.82
N SER A 2 -10.59 -16.91 82.91
CA SER A 2 -11.75 -16.75 82.01
C SER A 2 -11.38 -16.53 80.54
N ASP A 3 -10.36 -15.72 80.29
CA ASP A 3 -10.04 -15.24 78.94
C ASP A 3 -9.45 -16.35 78.05
N ILE A 4 -8.79 -17.33 78.66
CA ILE A 4 -8.24 -18.51 77.98
C ILE A 4 -9.39 -19.41 77.49
N VAL A 5 -10.41 -19.63 78.34
CA VAL A 5 -11.58 -20.45 77.98
C VAL A 5 -12.40 -19.78 76.87
N GLU A 6 -12.51 -18.45 76.89
CA GLU A 6 -13.19 -17.72 75.82
C GLU A 6 -12.44 -17.84 74.48
N LEU A 7 -11.11 -17.70 74.50
CA LEU A 7 -10.26 -17.90 73.34
C LEU A 7 -10.33 -19.33 72.79
N GLU A 8 -10.33 -20.35 73.66
CA GLU A 8 -10.49 -21.76 73.27
C GLU A 8 -11.85 -22.04 72.61
N SER A 9 -12.93 -21.44 73.12
CA SER A 9 -14.26 -21.57 72.52
C SER A 9 -14.32 -20.92 71.12
N ARG A 10 -13.67 -19.75 70.95
CA ARG A 10 -13.63 -19.02 69.67
C ARG A 10 -12.77 -19.76 68.64
N ILE A 11 -11.65 -20.34 69.06
CA ILE A 11 -10.79 -21.17 68.21
C ILE A 11 -11.56 -22.43 67.78
N SER A 12 -12.25 -23.11 68.70
CA SER A 12 -13.05 -24.30 68.38
C SER A 12 -14.17 -24.00 67.39
N ALA A 13 -14.86 -22.85 67.56
CA ALA A 13 -15.89 -22.40 66.64
C ALA A 13 -15.33 -21.98 65.27
N ALA A 14 -14.13 -21.40 65.22
CA ALA A 14 -13.45 -21.06 63.97
C ALA A 14 -13.01 -22.32 63.21
N LEU A 15 -12.42 -23.30 63.92
CA LEU A 15 -12.03 -24.59 63.35
C LEU A 15 -13.24 -25.40 62.84
N GLY A 16 -14.37 -25.35 63.56
CA GLY A 16 -15.63 -25.95 63.11
C GLY A 16 -16.14 -25.33 61.81
N ARG A 17 -16.08 -24.00 61.68
CA ARG A 17 -16.43 -23.28 60.45
C ARG A 17 -15.48 -23.59 59.29
N ILE A 18 -14.17 -23.69 59.55
CA ILE A 18 -13.18 -24.06 58.53
C ILE A 18 -13.42 -25.51 58.05
N ARG A 19 -13.71 -26.44 58.97
CA ARG A 19 -14.05 -27.83 58.63
C ARG A 19 -15.32 -27.93 57.79
N ALA A 20 -16.37 -27.16 58.14
CA ALA A 20 -17.60 -27.09 57.36
C ALA A 20 -17.36 -26.45 55.97
N GLY A 21 -16.54 -25.40 55.91
CA GLY A 21 -16.13 -24.77 54.64
C GLY A 21 -15.35 -25.72 53.74
N LEU A 22 -14.41 -26.49 54.30
CA LEU A 22 -13.65 -27.52 53.57
C LEU A 22 -14.54 -28.67 53.07
N ALA A 23 -15.62 -29.01 53.79
CA ALA A 23 -16.59 -30.01 53.32
C ALA A 23 -17.47 -29.50 52.16
N GLN A 24 -17.62 -28.17 52.02
CA GLN A 24 -18.40 -27.55 50.96
C GLN A 24 -17.55 -27.15 49.74
N VAL A 25 -16.23 -27.03 49.89
CA VAL A 25 -15.32 -26.94 48.75
C VAL A 25 -15.26 -28.34 48.12
N PRO A 26 -15.72 -28.54 46.88
CA PRO A 26 -15.50 -29.80 46.18
C PRO A 26 -14.00 -29.90 45.88
N VAL A 27 -13.24 -30.43 46.85
CA VAL A 27 -11.88 -30.85 46.64
C VAL A 27 -11.97 -31.98 45.63
N GLY A 28 -11.55 -31.71 44.40
CA GLY A 28 -11.42 -32.68 43.32
C GLY A 28 -10.52 -33.82 43.76
N THR A 29 -11.10 -34.78 44.47
CA THR A 29 -10.52 -36.06 44.81
C THR A 29 -11.23 -37.05 43.91
N GLY A 30 -10.45 -37.64 43.00
CA GLY A 30 -10.93 -38.65 42.08
C GLY A 30 -11.62 -39.78 42.84
N SER A 31 -12.95 -39.78 42.79
CA SER A 31 -13.78 -40.91 43.21
C SER A 31 -14.22 -41.62 41.95
N MET A 32 -13.58 -42.76 41.68
CA MET A 32 -14.07 -43.76 40.75
C MET A 32 -15.36 -44.36 41.31
N ALA A 33 -16.51 -43.83 40.92
CA ALA A 33 -17.81 -44.43 41.18
C ALA A 33 -18.75 -44.23 39.97
N ALA A 34 -18.91 -45.32 39.21
CA ALA A 34 -19.96 -45.69 38.23
C ALA A 34 -20.34 -44.72 37.08
N PRO A 35 -20.56 -45.23 35.85
CA PRO A 35 -20.71 -44.41 34.65
C PRO A 35 -22.13 -43.84 34.55
N ALA A 36 -22.26 -42.51 34.50
CA ALA A 36 -23.47 -41.84 34.04
C ALA A 36 -23.12 -40.49 33.38
N PRO A 37 -23.68 -40.15 32.20
CA PRO A 37 -24.02 -40.99 31.05
C PRO A 37 -23.02 -40.74 29.90
N ALA A 38 -23.10 -41.55 28.85
CA ALA A 38 -22.42 -41.30 27.56
C ALA A 38 -22.74 -39.93 26.90
N ALA A 39 -23.60 -39.10 27.51
CA ALA A 39 -24.00 -37.77 27.04
C ALA A 39 -22.86 -36.74 27.11
N GLY A 40 -22.12 -36.66 28.22
CA GLY A 40 -21.00 -35.71 28.34
C GLY A 40 -19.82 -36.05 27.42
N THR A 41 -19.58 -37.34 27.17
CA THR A 41 -18.57 -37.79 26.20
C THR A 41 -18.98 -37.52 24.76
N ALA A 42 -20.27 -37.65 24.44
CA ALA A 42 -20.81 -37.35 23.11
C ALA A 42 -20.81 -35.83 22.82
N GLU A 43 -21.18 -35.00 23.80
CA GLU A 43 -21.10 -33.53 23.69
C GLU A 43 -19.66 -33.05 23.51
N LEU A 44 -18.71 -33.60 24.28
CA LEU A 44 -17.28 -33.29 24.11
C LEU A 44 -16.74 -33.72 22.74
N ALA A 45 -17.20 -34.84 22.19
CA ALA A 45 -16.84 -35.28 20.85
C ALA A 45 -17.41 -34.32 19.77
N ALA A 46 -18.67 -33.91 19.92
CA ALA A 46 -19.31 -32.96 19.01
C ALA A 46 -18.66 -31.56 19.05
N LEU A 47 -18.30 -31.07 20.24
CA LEU A 47 -17.57 -29.81 20.42
C LEU A 47 -16.17 -29.87 19.77
N ARG A 48 -15.46 -30.99 19.91
CA ARG A 48 -14.16 -31.19 19.25
C ARG A 48 -14.28 -31.23 17.73
N ALA A 49 -15.32 -31.88 17.19
CA ALA A 49 -15.57 -31.92 15.75
C ALA A 49 -15.84 -30.50 15.20
N ARG A 50 -16.70 -29.72 15.86
CA ARG A 50 -16.96 -28.32 15.48
C ARG A 50 -15.72 -27.44 15.55
N LEU A 51 -14.92 -27.59 16.60
CA LEU A 51 -13.68 -26.84 16.75
C LEU A 51 -12.64 -27.21 15.68
N GLU A 52 -12.62 -28.46 15.23
CA GLU A 52 -11.77 -28.87 14.10
C GLU A 52 -12.30 -28.32 12.76
N GLU A 53 -13.62 -28.35 12.54
CA GLU A 53 -14.26 -27.71 11.38
C GLU A 53 -13.97 -26.20 11.33
N GLU A 54 -14.11 -25.50 12.46
CA GLU A 54 -13.80 -24.07 12.57
C GLU A 54 -12.30 -23.79 12.33
N ARG A 55 -11.40 -24.65 12.82
CA ARG A 55 -9.95 -24.52 12.55
C ARG A 55 -9.63 -24.68 11.08
N ILE A 56 -10.25 -25.67 10.41
CA ILE A 56 -10.08 -25.87 8.97
C ILE A 56 -10.61 -24.66 8.20
N ALA A 57 -11.79 -24.16 8.57
CA ALA A 57 -12.37 -22.97 7.95
C ALA A 57 -11.48 -21.73 8.16
N ASN A 58 -10.92 -21.56 9.36
CA ASN A 58 -10.02 -20.45 9.67
C ASN A 58 -8.72 -20.55 8.87
N ALA A 59 -8.08 -21.72 8.81
CA ALA A 59 -6.88 -21.93 7.99
C ALA A 59 -7.12 -21.64 6.49
N GLN A 60 -8.30 -21.99 5.96
CA GLN A 60 -8.68 -21.65 4.59
C GLN A 60 -8.88 -20.14 4.39
N LEU A 61 -9.50 -19.46 5.37
CA LEU A 61 -9.68 -18.00 5.33
C LEU A 61 -8.34 -17.27 5.45
N GLU A 62 -7.45 -17.69 6.34
CA GLU A 62 -6.09 -17.16 6.46
C GLU A 62 -5.30 -17.33 5.16
N ALA A 63 -5.37 -18.50 4.53
CA ALA A 63 -4.75 -18.75 3.24
C ALA A 63 -5.32 -17.84 2.14
N ARG A 64 -6.64 -17.64 2.10
CA ARG A 64 -7.30 -16.72 1.17
C ARG A 64 -6.91 -15.26 1.42
N VAL A 65 -6.87 -14.84 2.68
CA VAL A 65 -6.46 -13.48 3.06
C VAL A 65 -5.01 -13.24 2.67
N LYS A 66 -4.12 -14.21 2.90
CA LYS A 66 -2.73 -14.12 2.47
C LYS A 66 -2.62 -13.98 0.95
N ALA A 67 -3.27 -14.86 0.19
CA ALA A 67 -3.27 -14.79 -1.26
C ALA A 67 -3.88 -13.48 -1.81
N LEU A 68 -4.90 -12.93 -1.14
CA LEU A 68 -5.47 -11.63 -1.49
C LEU A 68 -4.54 -10.47 -1.16
N LYS A 69 -3.80 -10.54 -0.05
CA LYS A 69 -2.78 -9.55 0.31
C LYS A 69 -1.63 -9.57 -0.69
N ASP A 70 -1.07 -10.74 -0.99
CA ASP A 70 0.01 -10.90 -1.95
C ASP A 70 -0.39 -10.29 -3.32
N ARG A 71 -1.60 -10.59 -3.81
CA ARG A 71 -2.14 -9.98 -5.05
C ARG A 71 -2.38 -8.48 -4.96
N GLN A 72 -2.76 -7.96 -3.79
CA GLN A 72 -2.95 -6.53 -3.58
C GLN A 72 -1.61 -5.81 -3.56
N ASP A 73 -0.61 -6.37 -2.87
CA ASP A 73 0.73 -5.82 -2.78
C ASP A 73 1.39 -5.79 -4.17
N GLU A 74 1.24 -6.86 -4.98
CA GLU A 74 1.66 -6.87 -6.39
C GLU A 74 0.99 -5.78 -7.23
N ARG A 75 -0.33 -5.59 -7.07
CA ARG A 75 -1.07 -4.54 -7.81
C ARG A 75 -0.68 -3.14 -7.36
N ILE A 76 -0.47 -2.94 -6.06
CA ILE A 76 -0.05 -1.65 -5.49
C ILE A 76 1.34 -1.32 -6.03
N ALA A 77 2.28 -2.26 -5.99
CA ALA A 77 3.62 -2.08 -6.56
C ALA A 77 3.56 -1.70 -8.04
N ALA A 78 2.77 -2.42 -8.85
CA ALA A 78 2.60 -2.11 -10.28
C ALA A 78 1.99 -0.72 -10.52
N LEU A 79 1.02 -0.30 -9.70
CA LEU A 79 0.42 1.03 -9.79
C LEU A 79 1.38 2.14 -9.34
N GLU A 80 2.19 1.90 -8.32
CA GLU A 80 3.23 2.82 -7.86
C GLU A 80 4.30 3.01 -8.94
N ASP A 81 4.75 1.92 -9.57
CA ASP A 81 5.68 1.95 -10.70
C ASP A 81 5.10 2.72 -11.89
N ALA A 82 3.86 2.44 -12.28
CA ALA A 82 3.18 3.18 -13.36
C ALA A 82 3.02 4.68 -13.02
N ALA A 83 2.70 5.01 -11.77
CA ALA A 83 2.56 6.39 -11.33
C ALA A 83 3.90 7.14 -11.33
N THR A 84 5.00 6.49 -10.94
CA THR A 84 6.34 7.10 -10.99
C THR A 84 6.79 7.31 -12.45
N GLN A 85 6.58 6.32 -13.32
CA GLN A 85 6.88 6.44 -14.75
C GLN A 85 6.08 7.60 -15.38
N SER A 86 4.78 7.70 -15.10
CA SER A 86 3.94 8.79 -15.59
C SER A 86 4.43 10.17 -15.13
N LYS A 87 4.81 10.31 -13.84
CA LYS A 87 5.39 11.56 -13.33
C LYS A 87 6.69 11.94 -14.05
N THR A 88 7.56 10.97 -14.33
CA THR A 88 8.80 11.21 -15.06
C THR A 88 8.52 11.67 -16.50
N GLN A 89 7.57 11.02 -17.19
CA GLN A 89 7.17 11.44 -18.54
C GLN A 89 6.58 12.85 -18.56
N LEU A 90 5.70 13.18 -17.61
CA LEU A 90 5.14 14.54 -17.49
C LEU A 90 6.23 15.58 -17.27
N ALA A 91 7.22 15.31 -16.41
CA ALA A 91 8.33 16.23 -16.18
C ALA A 91 9.20 16.44 -17.44
N LEU A 92 9.38 15.40 -18.26
CA LEU A 92 10.08 15.52 -19.55
C LEU A 92 9.28 16.39 -20.54
N PHE A 93 7.98 16.13 -20.67
CA PHE A 93 7.11 16.92 -21.54
C PHE A 93 7.02 18.39 -21.10
N ASP A 94 6.93 18.67 -19.80
CA ASP A 94 6.93 20.04 -19.29
C ASP A 94 8.22 20.79 -19.66
N ARG A 95 9.37 20.12 -19.56
CA ARG A 95 10.66 20.68 -19.97
C ARG A 95 10.69 20.97 -21.48
N ASP A 96 10.20 20.04 -22.29
CA ASP A 96 10.23 20.20 -23.74
C ASP A 96 9.24 21.29 -24.21
N LEU A 97 8.07 21.41 -23.55
CA LEU A 97 7.15 22.52 -23.73
C LEU A 97 7.75 23.87 -23.33
N GLN A 98 8.50 23.94 -22.22
CA GLN A 98 9.20 25.17 -21.82
C GLN A 98 10.23 25.59 -22.88
N ARG A 99 11.06 24.65 -23.35
CA ARG A 99 12.04 24.91 -24.43
C ARG A 99 11.36 25.40 -25.71
N LEU A 100 10.24 24.79 -26.10
CA LEU A 100 9.49 25.22 -27.28
C LEU A 100 8.92 26.64 -27.11
N ARG A 101 8.44 26.99 -25.91
CA ARG A 101 7.95 28.35 -25.60
C ARG A 101 9.07 29.38 -25.65
N GLU A 102 10.24 29.07 -25.07
CA GLU A 102 11.43 29.92 -25.11
C GLU A 102 11.89 30.16 -26.55
N ALA A 103 12.08 29.09 -27.34
CA ALA A 103 12.47 29.22 -28.74
C ALA A 103 11.46 30.03 -29.57
N ASN A 104 10.16 29.88 -29.30
CA ASN A 104 9.12 30.69 -29.96
C ASN A 104 9.15 32.16 -29.52
N ALA A 105 9.49 32.46 -28.27
CA ALA A 105 9.65 33.83 -27.80
C ALA A 105 10.86 34.49 -28.48
N ASP A 106 12.00 33.80 -28.52
CA ASP A 106 13.22 34.28 -29.17
C ASP A 106 13.00 34.53 -30.67
N LEU A 107 12.30 33.62 -31.36
CA LEU A 107 11.94 33.80 -32.77
C LEU A 107 11.05 35.03 -33.00
N ARG A 108 10.08 35.30 -32.12
CA ARG A 108 9.20 36.48 -32.24
C ARG A 108 9.98 37.76 -32.02
N ASP A 109 10.84 37.79 -31.02
CA ASP A 109 11.68 38.95 -30.70
C ASP A 109 12.63 39.26 -31.85
N ILE A 110 13.30 38.24 -32.41
CA ILE A 110 14.20 38.44 -33.56
C ILE A 110 13.42 38.83 -34.82
N ASN A 111 12.22 38.29 -35.05
CA ASN A 111 11.39 38.72 -36.17
C ASN A 111 10.97 40.19 -36.03
N GLY A 112 10.71 40.66 -34.80
CA GLY A 112 10.50 42.07 -34.49
C GLY A 112 11.72 42.92 -34.87
N GLN A 113 12.90 42.56 -34.37
CA GLN A 113 14.14 43.28 -34.67
C GLN A 113 14.46 43.32 -36.17
N LEU A 114 14.19 42.22 -36.91
CA LEU A 114 14.37 42.19 -38.35
C LEU A 114 13.39 43.11 -39.09
N ARG A 115 12.14 43.21 -38.62
CA ARG A 115 11.15 44.13 -39.21
C ARG A 115 11.52 45.58 -38.95
N ASP A 116 11.99 45.90 -37.77
CA ASP A 116 12.43 47.24 -37.40
C ASP A 116 13.67 47.65 -38.23
N ALA A 117 14.67 46.77 -38.31
CA ALA A 117 15.87 47.00 -39.13
C ALA A 117 15.52 47.17 -40.63
N LEU A 118 14.58 46.37 -41.14
CA LEU A 118 14.10 46.51 -42.52
C LEU A 118 13.35 47.83 -42.75
N ALA A 119 12.53 48.27 -41.78
CA ALA A 119 11.82 49.55 -41.83
C ALA A 119 12.78 50.75 -41.82
N GLU A 120 13.89 50.64 -41.09
CA GLU A 120 14.98 51.62 -41.08
C GLU A 120 15.88 51.55 -42.33
N GLY A 121 15.69 50.54 -43.18
CA GLY A 121 16.53 50.29 -44.36
C GLY A 121 17.94 49.81 -44.02
N VAL A 122 18.17 49.36 -42.79
CA VAL A 122 19.46 48.88 -42.31
C VAL A 122 19.48 47.35 -42.44
N ALA A 123 20.29 46.84 -43.37
CA ALA A 123 20.62 45.43 -43.41
C ALA A 123 21.78 45.16 -42.45
N ASP A 124 21.48 44.58 -41.27
CA ASP A 124 22.50 44.12 -40.32
C ASP A 124 22.76 42.61 -40.49
N PRO A 125 23.93 42.20 -41.02
CA PRO A 125 24.31 40.78 -41.11
C PRO A 125 24.34 40.06 -39.76
N GLY A 126 24.60 40.78 -38.65
CA GLY A 126 24.59 40.22 -37.29
C GLY A 126 23.20 39.77 -36.87
N LEU A 127 22.17 40.57 -37.16
CA LEU A 127 20.76 40.25 -36.93
C LEU A 127 20.31 39.03 -37.75
N ILE A 128 20.71 38.95 -39.02
CA ILE A 128 20.41 37.79 -39.88
C ILE A 128 21.03 36.51 -39.30
N ASN A 129 22.29 36.56 -38.87
CA ASN A 129 22.95 35.42 -38.24
C ASN A 129 22.28 35.01 -36.91
N LYS A 130 21.81 35.97 -36.12
CA LYS A 130 21.03 35.69 -34.89
C LYS A 130 19.70 35.02 -35.22
N ALA A 131 18.99 35.51 -36.24
CA ALA A 131 17.73 34.92 -36.70
C ALA A 131 17.92 33.47 -37.16
N MET A 132 18.95 33.22 -37.96
CA MET A 132 19.26 31.87 -38.44
C MET A 132 19.60 30.92 -37.29
N ARG A 133 20.32 31.40 -36.26
CA ARG A 133 20.59 30.59 -35.05
C ARG A 133 19.32 30.27 -34.28
N ALA A 134 18.48 31.26 -34.02
CA ALA A 134 17.21 31.04 -33.32
C ALA A 134 16.28 30.09 -34.09
N GLU A 135 16.29 30.13 -35.43
CA GLU A 135 15.54 29.18 -36.26
C GLU A 135 16.08 27.75 -36.14
N LEU A 136 17.40 27.59 -36.15
CA LEU A 136 18.02 26.28 -35.89
C LEU A 136 17.71 25.76 -34.49
N ASP A 137 17.77 26.62 -33.47
CA ASP A 137 17.46 26.27 -32.08
C ASP A 137 15.98 25.88 -31.93
N ALA A 138 15.07 26.58 -32.60
CA ALA A 138 13.65 26.23 -32.62
C ALA A 138 13.36 24.92 -33.36
N LEU A 139 14.01 24.67 -34.49
CA LEU A 139 13.91 23.39 -35.21
C LEU A 139 14.47 22.22 -34.39
N ALA A 140 15.58 22.45 -33.67
CA ALA A 140 16.15 21.46 -32.77
C ALA A 140 15.22 21.15 -31.59
N ALA A 141 14.62 22.17 -30.99
CA ALA A 141 13.63 22.02 -29.92
C ALA A 141 12.38 21.26 -30.40
N LEU A 142 11.89 21.57 -31.61
CA LEU A 142 10.75 20.86 -32.21
C LEU A 142 11.07 19.38 -32.45
N ARG A 143 12.22 19.07 -33.08
CA ARG A 143 12.63 17.68 -33.30
C ARG A 143 12.83 16.90 -32.00
N ALA A 144 13.33 17.55 -30.95
CA ALA A 144 13.48 16.92 -29.65
C ALA A 144 12.12 16.57 -29.02
N ALA A 145 11.13 17.48 -29.14
CA ALA A 145 9.77 17.23 -28.69
C ALA A 145 9.11 16.09 -29.50
N ASP A 146 9.24 16.10 -30.83
CA ASP A 146 8.71 15.04 -31.71
C ASP A 146 9.31 13.68 -31.36
N ALA A 147 10.63 13.61 -31.12
CA ALA A 147 11.30 12.37 -30.73
C ALA A 147 10.80 11.85 -29.37
N ALA A 148 10.64 12.75 -28.39
CA ALA A 148 10.11 12.39 -27.08
C ALA A 148 8.65 11.89 -27.15
N GLU A 149 7.81 12.47 -28.01
CA GLU A 149 6.46 12.01 -28.25
C GLU A 149 6.44 10.61 -28.90
N VAL A 150 7.27 10.38 -29.92
CA VAL A 150 7.40 9.07 -30.57
C VAL A 150 7.86 8.01 -29.58
N ASP A 151 8.88 8.29 -28.77
CA ASP A 151 9.36 7.37 -27.74
C ASP A 151 8.28 7.03 -26.72
N ALA A 152 7.49 8.02 -26.28
CA ALA A 152 6.37 7.81 -25.36
C ALA A 152 5.26 6.94 -25.98
N VAL A 153 4.94 7.14 -27.26
CA VAL A 153 3.98 6.30 -27.99
C VAL A 153 4.50 4.87 -28.14
N LEU A 154 5.78 4.69 -28.48
CA LEU A 154 6.39 3.37 -28.59
C LEU A 154 6.37 2.61 -27.26
N GLU A 155 6.68 3.29 -26.15
CA GLU A 155 6.58 2.70 -24.80
C GLU A 155 5.14 2.32 -24.44
N ALA A 156 4.14 3.14 -24.81
CA ALA A 156 2.73 2.83 -24.59
C ALA A 156 2.24 1.64 -25.44
N LEU A 157 2.76 1.47 -26.66
CA LEU A 157 2.40 0.37 -27.57
C LEU A 157 3.09 -0.95 -27.24
N ARG A 158 4.29 -0.91 -26.65
CA ARG A 158 5.10 -2.08 -26.33
C ARG A 158 4.36 -3.17 -25.51
N PRO A 159 3.64 -2.86 -24.41
CA PRO A 159 2.89 -3.89 -23.68
C PRO A 159 1.73 -4.47 -24.51
N ILE A 160 1.05 -3.66 -25.31
CA ILE A 160 -0.08 -4.10 -26.15
C ILE A 160 0.40 -5.07 -27.24
N LEU A 161 1.58 -4.82 -27.81
CA LEU A 161 2.20 -5.71 -28.78
C LEU A 161 2.67 -7.02 -28.15
N ALA A 162 3.17 -6.98 -26.91
CA ALA A 162 3.60 -8.18 -26.19
C ALA A 162 2.44 -9.11 -25.79
N GLU A 163 1.24 -8.57 -25.58
CA GLU A 163 0.02 -9.36 -25.33
C GLU A 163 -0.59 -9.93 -26.62
N ALA A 164 -0.26 -9.38 -27.79
CA ALA A 164 -0.81 -9.80 -29.09
C ALA A 164 0.00 -10.93 -29.76
N THR A 165 1.19 -11.24 -29.27
CA THR A 165 2.07 -12.35 -29.73
C THR A 165 2.06 -13.51 -28.75
#